data_AF-A0A0R1DWK7-F1
#
_entry.id   AF-A0A0R1DWK7-F1
#
_cell.length_a   1.000
_cell.length_b   1.000
_cell.length_c   1.000
_cell.angle_alpha   90.00
_cell.angle_beta   90.00
_cell.angle_gamma   90.00
#
_symmetry.space_group_name_H-M   'P 1'
#
loop_
_entity.id
_entity.type
_entity.pdbx_description
1 polymer ?
#
loop_
_entity_poly.entity_id
_entity_poly.type
_entity_poly.pdbx_seq_one_letter_code
_entity_poly.pdbx_strand_id
1 'polypeptide(L)'
;MKKSETKTATNNGTAAGAAPSAAAAEAAASAEPTKAELEAEFDPNDKDLCHAALKIQSTFRGHLARKLVNKDAPEDEDIQEITKKVAEELDIDLTDPELNKAATKIQASFRGHKTRKDANPE
;
A
#
# COMPACT_ATOMS: atom_id res chain seq x y z
N MET A 1 -60.68 -61.42 -7.11
CA MET A 1 -59.69 -60.90 -6.13
C MET A 1 -59.65 -59.38 -6.24
N LYS A 2 -59.87 -58.60 -5.16
CA LYS A 2 -58.85 -57.92 -4.32
C LYS A 2 -57.85 -57.01 -5.07
N LYS A 3 -58.14 -55.69 -5.01
CA LYS A 3 -57.29 -54.50 -4.77
C LYS A 3 -55.92 -54.33 -5.48
N SER A 4 -55.78 -53.25 -6.24
CA SER A 4 -54.78 -52.14 -6.12
C SER A 4 -54.75 -51.32 -7.43
N GLU A 5 -54.43 -50.04 -7.56
CA GLU A 5 -54.50 -48.79 -6.78
C GLU A 5 -54.07 -47.65 -7.74
N THR A 6 -54.29 -46.38 -7.41
CA THR A 6 -54.19 -45.24 -8.37
C THR A 6 -53.13 -44.20 -7.96
N LYS A 7 -52.31 -43.69 -8.91
CA LYS A 7 -51.58 -42.40 -8.79
C LYS A 7 -51.11 -41.87 -10.16
N THR A 8 -51.72 -40.84 -10.76
CA THR A 8 -51.38 -39.39 -10.66
C THR A 8 -49.95 -39.07 -11.16
N ALA A 9 -49.68 -38.56 -12.38
CA ALA A 9 -50.08 -37.35 -13.13
C ALA A 9 -49.12 -36.13 -13.00
N THR A 10 -49.00 -35.35 -14.10
CA THR A 10 -48.43 -33.96 -14.23
C THR A 10 -46.89 -33.82 -14.26
N ASN A 11 -46.21 -32.99 -15.10
CA ASN A 11 -46.46 -32.38 -16.44
C ASN A 11 -45.14 -31.81 -17.08
N ASN A 12 -45.24 -30.95 -18.12
CA ASN A 12 -44.21 -30.10 -18.80
C ASN A 12 -43.13 -30.79 -19.68
N GLY A 13 -42.66 -30.19 -20.79
CA GLY A 13 -43.06 -28.91 -21.39
C GLY A 13 -42.09 -28.34 -22.46
N THR A 14 -42.06 -28.96 -23.65
CA THR A 14 -41.90 -28.34 -25.00
C THR A 14 -40.90 -27.17 -25.26
N ALA A 15 -39.75 -27.52 -25.86
CA ALA A 15 -39.18 -27.00 -27.12
C ALA A 15 -38.46 -25.62 -27.26
N ALA A 16 -37.76 -25.54 -28.41
CA ALA A 16 -37.27 -24.40 -29.18
C ALA A 16 -35.94 -23.74 -28.76
N GLY A 17 -34.88 -24.07 -29.51
CA GLY A 17 -33.55 -23.48 -29.38
C GLY A 17 -33.28 -22.23 -30.22
N ALA A 18 -32.03 -21.78 -30.18
CA ALA A 18 -31.36 -20.94 -31.18
C ALA A 18 -29.85 -20.91 -30.90
N ALA A 19 -29.04 -21.07 -31.95
CA ALA A 19 -27.73 -20.42 -32.05
C ALA A 19 -27.92 -19.13 -32.89
N PRO A 20 -26.98 -18.17 -32.95
CA PRO A 20 -25.63 -18.14 -32.36
C PRO A 20 -25.31 -16.86 -31.55
N SER A 21 -24.15 -16.80 -30.88
CA SER A 21 -23.49 -15.50 -30.62
C SER A 21 -21.96 -15.62 -30.62
N ALA A 22 -21.31 -14.68 -31.30
CA ALA A 22 -19.85 -14.57 -31.38
C ALA A 22 -19.26 -13.88 -30.14
N ALA A 23 -19.65 -14.33 -28.94
CA ALA A 23 -19.29 -13.71 -27.66
C ALA A 23 -18.20 -14.49 -26.88
N ALA A 24 -17.66 -15.57 -27.44
CA ALA A 24 -16.69 -16.45 -26.76
C ALA A 24 -15.22 -16.05 -26.94
N ALA A 25 -14.92 -15.06 -27.78
CA ALA A 25 -13.54 -14.70 -28.14
C ALA A 25 -12.85 -13.69 -27.20
N GLU A 26 -13.63 -12.99 -26.35
CA GLU A 26 -13.13 -11.85 -25.57
C GLU A 26 -13.00 -12.13 -24.05
N ALA A 27 -13.40 -13.34 -23.62
CA ALA A 27 -13.33 -13.76 -22.21
C ALA A 27 -12.01 -14.47 -21.82
N ALA A 28 -11.06 -14.58 -22.75
CA ALA A 28 -9.78 -15.28 -22.52
C ALA A 28 -8.65 -14.37 -22.01
N ALA A 29 -8.93 -13.09 -21.73
CA ALA A 29 -7.92 -12.07 -21.41
C ALA A 29 -7.65 -11.85 -19.91
N SER A 30 -8.30 -12.61 -19.01
CA SER A 30 -8.14 -12.44 -17.55
C SER A 30 -8.30 -13.75 -16.76
N ALA A 31 -7.71 -14.84 -17.25
CA ALA A 31 -7.38 -15.96 -16.37
C ALA A 31 -6.21 -15.52 -15.48
N GLU A 32 -6.42 -15.46 -14.16
CA GLU A 32 -5.30 -15.24 -13.23
C GLU A 32 -4.29 -16.39 -13.41
N PRO A 33 -3.00 -16.11 -13.66
CA PRO A 33 -2.01 -17.16 -13.85
C PRO A 33 -1.93 -17.98 -12.58
N THR A 34 -2.04 -19.31 -12.72
CA THR A 34 -2.05 -20.18 -11.56
C THR A 34 -0.69 -20.13 -10.87
N LYS A 35 -0.68 -20.34 -9.55
CA LYS A 35 0.55 -20.33 -8.75
C LYS A 35 1.64 -21.27 -9.33
N ALA A 36 1.24 -22.40 -9.92
CA ALA A 36 2.16 -23.36 -10.52
C ALA A 36 2.78 -22.87 -11.84
N GLU A 37 2.04 -22.08 -12.63
CA GLU A 37 2.55 -21.45 -13.85
C GLU A 37 3.53 -20.32 -13.50
N LEU A 38 3.21 -19.51 -12.49
CA LEU A 38 4.15 -18.51 -11.96
C LEU A 38 5.42 -19.17 -11.40
N GLU A 39 5.31 -20.20 -10.55
CA GLU A 39 6.49 -20.89 -10.01
C GLU A 39 7.34 -21.57 -11.10
N ALA A 40 6.78 -21.87 -12.28
CA ALA A 40 7.53 -22.36 -13.44
C ALA A 40 8.26 -21.24 -14.22
N GLU A 41 7.81 -19.99 -14.15
CA GLU A 41 8.49 -18.82 -14.75
C GLU A 41 9.62 -18.25 -13.87
N PHE A 42 9.60 -18.49 -12.55
CA PHE A 42 10.66 -18.06 -11.65
C PHE A 42 11.82 -19.09 -11.55
N ASP A 43 12.72 -19.12 -12.54
CA ASP A 43 13.96 -19.92 -12.45
C ASP A 43 14.89 -19.36 -11.35
N PRO A 44 15.20 -20.11 -10.28
CA PRO A 44 16.10 -19.66 -9.22
C PRO A 44 17.57 -19.48 -9.67
N ASN A 45 17.93 -19.90 -10.89
CA ASN A 45 19.25 -19.67 -11.49
C ASN A 45 19.30 -18.42 -12.36
N ASP A 46 18.17 -17.77 -12.65
CA ASP A 46 18.13 -16.50 -13.34
C ASP A 46 18.71 -15.39 -12.43
N LYS A 47 19.86 -14.87 -12.86
CA LYS A 47 20.63 -13.84 -12.17
C LYS A 47 19.95 -12.48 -12.20
N ASP A 48 19.25 -12.15 -13.29
CA ASP A 48 18.59 -10.87 -13.46
C ASP A 48 17.30 -10.84 -12.64
N LEU A 49 16.57 -11.95 -12.60
CA LEU A 49 15.43 -12.16 -11.70
C LEU A 49 15.85 -12.08 -10.22
N CYS A 50 16.92 -12.76 -9.85
CA CYS A 50 17.49 -12.69 -8.49
C CYS A 50 17.95 -11.26 -8.13
N HIS A 51 18.59 -10.54 -9.05
CA HIS A 51 19.01 -9.16 -8.83
C HIS A 51 17.81 -8.20 -8.71
N ALA A 52 16.76 -8.39 -9.51
CA ALA A 52 15.50 -7.65 -9.40
C ALA A 52 14.81 -7.90 -8.05
N ALA A 53 14.73 -9.16 -7.61
CA ALA A 53 14.18 -9.52 -6.30
C ALA A 53 14.97 -8.88 -5.15
N LEU A 54 16.30 -8.94 -5.18
CA LEU A 54 17.18 -8.26 -4.21
C LEU A 54 16.99 -6.73 -4.22
N LYS A 55 16.77 -6.13 -5.40
CA LYS A 55 16.47 -4.71 -5.52
C LYS A 55 15.13 -4.35 -4.85
N ILE A 56 14.07 -5.13 -5.09
CA ILE A 56 12.76 -4.94 -4.47
C ILE A 56 12.83 -5.13 -2.95
N GLN A 57 13.51 -6.17 -2.47
CA GLN A 57 13.68 -6.43 -1.03
C GLN A 57 14.48 -5.32 -0.32
N SER A 58 15.54 -4.82 -0.95
CA SER A 58 16.37 -3.75 -0.39
C SER A 58 15.66 -2.38 -0.39
N THR A 59 14.92 -2.04 -1.45
CA THR A 59 14.10 -0.81 -1.47
C THR A 59 12.96 -0.89 -0.45
N PHE A 60 12.30 -2.05 -0.29
CA PHE A 60 11.23 -2.25 0.68
C PHE A 60 11.73 -2.21 2.13
N ARG A 61 12.85 -2.86 2.46
CA ARG A 61 13.50 -2.73 3.78
C ARG A 61 13.85 -1.27 4.09
N GLY A 62 14.36 -0.53 3.10
CA GLY A 62 14.61 0.90 3.23
C GLY A 62 13.33 1.73 3.40
N HIS A 63 12.24 1.36 2.72
CA HIS A 63 10.94 2.02 2.87
C HIS A 63 10.37 1.80 4.27
N LEU A 64 10.41 0.57 4.80
CA LEU A 64 9.98 0.28 6.18
C LEU A 64 10.80 1.07 7.21
N ALA A 65 12.13 1.10 7.08
CA ALA A 65 12.99 1.88 7.97
C ALA A 65 12.64 3.38 7.97
N ARG A 66 12.45 3.98 6.78
CA ARG A 66 12.02 5.38 6.65
C ARG A 66 10.60 5.60 7.19
N LYS A 67 9.67 4.69 6.92
CA LYS A 67 8.27 4.79 7.38
C LYS A 67 8.16 4.71 8.90
N LEU A 68 9.01 3.93 9.56
CA LEU A 68 9.07 3.89 11.02
C LEU A 68 9.60 5.21 11.60
N VAL A 69 10.70 5.76 11.07
CA VAL A 69 11.24 7.06 11.51
C VAL A 69 10.27 8.21 11.24
N ASN A 70 9.59 8.20 10.10
CA ASN A 70 8.65 9.25 9.73
C ASN A 70 7.29 9.13 10.45
N LYS A 71 6.93 7.97 11.00
CA LYS A 71 5.68 7.80 11.78
C LYS A 71 5.70 8.61 13.08
N ASP A 72 6.88 8.73 13.68
CA ASP A 72 7.11 9.44 14.94
C ASP A 72 7.55 10.90 14.72
N ALA A 73 7.68 11.33 13.46
CA ALA A 73 7.76 12.73 13.10
C ALA A 73 6.32 13.28 12.97
N PRO A 74 5.99 14.44 13.55
CA PRO A 74 4.74 15.12 13.21
C PRO A 74 4.71 15.42 11.71
N GLU A 75 3.53 15.30 11.09
CA GLU A 75 3.36 15.55 9.66
C GLU A 75 3.76 17.01 9.34
N ASP A 76 4.36 17.25 8.17
CA ASP A 76 4.90 18.57 7.82
C ASP A 76 3.82 19.67 7.83
N GLU A 77 2.55 19.32 7.63
CA GLU A 77 1.40 20.22 7.72
C GLU A 77 1.12 20.66 9.17
N ASP A 78 1.16 19.74 10.15
CA ASP A 78 0.93 20.05 11.57
C ASP A 78 2.01 21.02 12.09
N ILE A 79 3.27 20.80 11.70
CA ILE A 79 4.40 21.67 12.08
C ILE A 79 4.19 23.08 11.53
N GLN A 80 3.77 23.20 10.26
CA GLN A 80 3.52 24.47 9.59
C GLN A 80 2.33 25.23 10.20
N GLU A 81 1.24 24.53 10.54
CA GLU A 81 0.08 25.16 11.17
C GLU A 81 0.44 25.66 12.59
N ILE A 82 1.20 24.88 13.37
CA ILE A 82 1.69 25.29 14.69
C ILE A 82 2.64 26.50 14.58
N THR A 83 3.62 26.49 13.67
CA THR A 83 4.54 27.63 13.50
C THR A 83 3.81 28.89 13.06
N LYS A 84 2.81 28.78 12.19
CA LYS A 84 2.00 29.92 11.77
C LYS A 84 1.16 30.49 12.92
N LYS A 85 0.45 29.65 13.69
CA LYS A 85 -0.33 30.08 14.87
C LYS A 85 0.55 30.78 15.91
N VAL A 86 1.72 30.23 16.20
CA VAL A 86 2.68 30.83 17.16
C VAL A 86 3.23 32.17 16.63
N ALA A 87 3.48 32.28 15.32
CA ALA A 87 3.92 33.55 14.72
C ALA A 87 2.83 34.63 14.76
N GLU A 88 1.56 34.27 14.53
CA GLU A 88 0.42 35.18 14.63
C GLU A 88 0.13 35.60 16.09
N GLU A 89 0.28 34.70 17.07
CA GLU A 89 0.05 35.00 18.49
C GLU A 89 1.16 35.87 19.12
N LEU A 90 2.39 35.76 18.63
CA LEU A 90 3.57 36.46 19.16
C LEU A 90 4.07 37.62 18.27
N ASP A 91 3.35 37.96 17.20
CA ASP A 91 3.70 39.00 16.20
C ASP A 91 5.12 38.83 15.63
N ILE A 92 5.47 37.61 15.22
CA ILE A 92 6.81 37.24 14.77
C ILE A 92 6.92 37.37 13.24
N ASP A 93 7.84 38.23 12.77
CA ASP A 93 8.20 38.32 11.36
C ASP A 93 9.05 37.12 10.91
N LEU A 94 8.42 36.15 10.26
CA LEU A 94 9.07 34.97 9.68
C LEU A 94 10.05 35.30 8.54
N THR A 95 10.02 36.52 7.99
CA THR A 95 10.93 36.96 6.92
C THR A 95 12.26 37.54 7.45
N ASP A 96 12.37 37.80 8.76
CA ASP A 96 13.60 38.32 9.37
C ASP A 96 14.78 37.33 9.23
N PRO A 97 15.89 37.71 8.58
CA PRO A 97 17.07 36.86 8.50
C PRO A 97 17.76 36.61 9.85
N GLU A 98 17.63 37.49 10.86
CA GLU A 98 18.23 37.26 12.18
C GLU A 98 17.44 36.23 13.00
N LEU A 99 16.10 36.33 13.03
CA LEU A 99 15.22 35.30 13.57
C LEU A 99 15.53 33.93 12.98
N ASN A 100 15.63 33.83 11.65
CA ASN A 100 15.91 32.58 10.94
C ASN A 100 17.29 32.00 11.31
N LYS A 101 18.32 32.83 11.48
CA LYS A 101 19.65 32.40 11.99
C LYS A 101 19.55 31.90 13.43
N ALA A 102 18.82 32.60 14.30
CA ALA A 102 18.64 32.22 15.70
C ALA A 102 17.90 30.87 15.83
N ALA A 103 16.79 30.70 15.10
CA ALA A 103 16.02 29.47 15.02
C ALA A 103 16.90 28.29 14.54
N THR A 104 17.66 28.48 13.46
CA THR A 104 18.60 27.47 12.95
C THR A 104 19.62 27.04 14.02
N LYS A 105 20.17 27.99 14.79
CA LYS A 105 21.13 27.72 15.87
C LYS A 105 20.50 26.92 17.03
N ILE A 106 19.26 27.23 17.39
CA ILE A 106 18.48 26.50 18.41
C ILE A 106 18.18 25.08 17.93
N GLN A 107 17.67 24.92 16.71
CA GLN A 107 17.36 23.62 16.09
C GLN A 107 18.59 22.71 16.00
N ALA A 108 19.74 23.24 15.55
CA ALA A 108 20.99 22.49 15.49
C ALA A 108 21.47 22.04 16.88
N SER A 109 21.38 22.93 17.87
CA SER A 109 21.75 22.63 19.27
C SER A 109 20.85 21.55 19.87
N PHE A 110 19.54 21.63 19.62
CA PHE A 110 18.55 20.65 20.08
C PHE A 110 18.73 19.30 19.39
N ARG A 111 18.92 19.25 18.07
CA ARG A 111 19.20 18.00 17.34
C ARG A 111 20.44 17.32 17.89
N GLY A 112 21.51 18.07 18.12
CA GLY A 112 22.74 17.54 18.74
C GLY A 112 22.53 17.04 20.18
N HIS A 113 21.73 17.74 20.98
CA HIS A 113 21.36 17.29 22.33
C HIS A 113 20.55 15.99 22.30
N LYS A 114 19.54 15.90 21.43
CA LYS A 114 18.70 14.70 21.25
C LYS A 114 19.54 13.50 20.84
N THR A 115 20.41 13.63 19.83
CA THR A 115 21.34 12.56 19.43
C THR A 115 22.26 12.10 20.57
N ARG A 116 22.81 13.03 21.37
CA ARG A 116 23.66 12.65 22.53
C ARG A 116 22.88 11.92 23.62
N LYS A 117 21.64 12.36 23.92
CA LYS A 117 20.76 11.71 24.89
C LYS A 117 20.35 10.31 24.44
N ASP A 118 20.05 10.13 23.16
CA ASP A 118 19.64 8.84 22.62
C ASP A 118 20.83 7.87 22.45
N ALA A 119 22.05 8.38 22.26
CA ALA A 119 23.27 7.58 22.16
C ALA A 119 23.88 7.19 23.53
N ASN A 120 23.57 7.93 24.59
CA ASN A 120 23.95 7.60 25.96
C ASN A 120 22.74 7.77 26.89
N PRO A 121 21.84 6.76 26.95
CA PRO A 121 20.80 6.71 27.97
C PRO A 121 21.46 6.65 29.36
N GLU A 122 20.97 7.48 30.27
CA GLU A 122 21.34 7.53 31.70
C GLU A 122 20.66 6.39 32.48
#